data_AF-A0A009ZZ54-F1
#
_entry.id   AF-A0A009ZZ54-F1
#
_cell.length_a   1.000
_cell.length_b   1.000
_cell.length_c   1.000
_cell.angle_alpha   90.00
_cell.angle_beta   90.00
_cell.angle_gamma   90.00
#
_symmetry.space_group_name_H-M   'P 1'
#
loop_
_entity.id
_entity.type
_entity.pdbx_description
1 polymer ?
#
loop_
_entity_poly.entity_id
_entity_poly.type
_entity_poly.pdbx_seq_one_letter_code
_entity_poly.pdbx_strand_id
1 'polypeptide(L)'
;MRKTEVYQVRLDSQEKKQAFAVFKQLGITPAQAVRLFFKQVVLTKSIPFTIENQNINMEQLLKLRKMKSATTQSNGSAIDTELDDDAFFEELNALLGESDQL
;
A
#
# COMPACT_ATOMS: atom_id res chain seq x y z
N MET A 1 2.25 6.91 28.77
CA MET A 1 2.99 7.18 27.51
C MET A 1 2.42 6.31 26.41
N ARG A 2 2.35 6.78 25.16
CA ARG A 2 1.90 5.96 24.02
C ARG A 2 3.06 5.11 23.49
N LYS A 3 2.80 3.83 23.19
CA LYS A 3 3.79 2.94 22.56
C LYS A 3 4.10 3.47 21.15
N THR A 4 5.38 3.51 20.78
CA THR A 4 5.83 3.91 19.44
C THR A 4 6.49 2.71 18.81
N GLU A 5 6.08 2.37 17.59
CA GLU A 5 6.64 1.29 16.78
C GLU A 5 7.32 1.90 15.55
N VAL A 6 8.36 1.24 15.04
CA VAL A 6 9.10 1.69 13.85
C VAL A 6 8.56 0.93 12.64
N TYR A 7 8.23 1.66 11.58
CA TYR A 7 7.83 1.08 10.29
C TYR A 7 8.90 1.41 9.26
N GLN A 8 9.44 0.39 8.59
CA GLN A 8 10.46 0.53 7.55
C GLN A 8 9.85 0.18 6.20
N VAL A 9 10.10 1.00 5.19
CA VAL A 9 9.60 0.80 3.82
C VAL A 9 10.76 0.93 2.85
N ARG A 10 10.85 0.01 1.89
CA ARG A 10 11.78 0.12 0.76
C ARG A 10 11.14 0.98 -0.32
N LEU A 11 11.88 1.97 -0.81
CA LEU A 11 11.47 2.85 -1.90
C LEU A 11 12.57 2.86 -2.96
N ASP A 12 12.18 3.07 -4.22
CA ASP A 12 13.16 3.32 -5.26
C ASP A 12 13.92 4.64 -5.01
N SER A 13 15.16 4.69 -5.49
CA SER A 13 16.04 5.84 -5.31
C SER A 13 15.52 7.11 -6.00
N GLN A 14 14.85 6.99 -7.15
CA GLN A 14 14.28 8.14 -7.87
C GLN A 14 13.00 8.63 -7.20
N GLU A 15 12.09 7.71 -6.86
CA GLU A 15 10.84 8.04 -6.16
C GLU A 15 11.13 8.76 -4.83
N LYS A 16 12.10 8.26 -4.07
CA LYS A 16 12.54 8.90 -2.82
C LYS A 16 12.98 10.34 -3.05
N LYS A 17 13.81 10.60 -4.07
CA LYS A 17 14.31 11.95 -4.35
C LYS A 17 13.17 12.89 -4.72
N GLN A 18 12.26 12.44 -5.57
CA GLN A 18 11.11 13.25 -6.02
C GLN A 18 10.16 13.55 -4.86
N ALA A 19 9.76 12.54 -4.08
CA ALA A 19 8.88 12.71 -2.94
C ALA A 19 9.47 13.66 -1.89
N PHE A 20 10.78 13.54 -1.60
CA PHE A 20 11.45 14.41 -0.63
C PHE A 20 11.52 15.86 -1.10
N ALA A 21 11.68 16.11 -2.41
CA ALA A 21 11.63 17.45 -2.96
C ALA A 21 10.24 18.09 -2.77
N VAL A 22 9.18 17.33 -3.03
CA VAL A 22 7.79 17.78 -2.82
C VAL A 22 7.52 18.06 -1.34
N PHE A 23 7.89 17.14 -0.44
CA PHE A 23 7.72 17.35 1.00
C PHE A 23 8.47 18.59 1.52
N LYS A 24 9.69 18.82 1.00
CA LYS A 24 10.47 20.01 1.33
C LYS A 24 9.77 21.29 0.87
N GLN A 25 9.17 21.29 -0.32
CA GLN A 25 8.39 22.43 -0.82
C GLN A 25 7.14 22.69 0.04
N LEU A 26 6.49 21.63 0.52
CA LEU A 26 5.34 21.72 1.42
C LEU A 26 5.72 22.05 2.87
N GLY A 27 7.02 22.09 3.21
CA GLY A 27 7.50 22.40 4.56
C GLY A 27 7.21 21.30 5.59
N ILE A 28 6.97 20.06 5.16
CA ILE A 28 6.68 18.92 6.04
C ILE A 28 7.79 17.88 5.96
N THR A 29 8.01 17.15 7.05
CA THR A 29 8.95 16.03 7.02
C THR A 29 8.29 14.78 6.43
N PRO A 30 9.06 13.87 5.80
CA PRO A 30 8.52 12.61 5.30
C PRO A 30 7.79 11.81 6.39
N ALA A 31 8.33 11.77 7.61
CA ALA A 31 7.69 11.12 8.75
C ALA A 31 6.33 11.75 9.10
N GLN A 32 6.20 13.08 9.01
CA GLN A 32 4.92 13.77 9.22
C GLN A 32 3.91 13.41 8.13
N ALA A 33 4.34 13.38 6.86
CA ALA A 33 3.49 13.01 5.73
C ALA A 33 2.96 11.57 5.86
N VAL A 34 3.84 10.60 6.16
CA VAL A 34 3.46 9.20 6.36
C VAL A 34 2.52 9.05 7.57
N ARG A 35 2.77 9.78 8.66
CA ARG A 35 1.87 9.78 9.82
C ARG A 35 0.49 10.37 9.50
N LEU A 36 0.44 11.41 8.67
CA LEU A 36 -0.81 12.02 8.22
C LEU A 36 -1.60 11.05 7.35
N PHE A 37 -0.93 10.36 6.44
CA PHE A 37 -1.52 9.28 5.63
C PHE A 37 -2.18 8.22 6.50
N PHE A 38 -1.47 7.64 7.48
CA PHE A 38 -2.04 6.62 8.37
C PHE A 38 -3.22 7.15 9.18
N LYS A 39 -3.17 8.39 9.65
CA LYS A 39 -4.31 9.00 10.35
C LYS A 39 -5.54 9.07 9.46
N GLN A 40 -5.37 9.48 8.20
CA GLN A 40 -6.47 9.59 7.27
C GLN A 40 -7.06 8.22 6.93
N VAL A 41 -6.22 7.21 6.67
CA VAL A 41 -6.67 5.82 6.47
C VAL A 41 -7.49 5.31 7.64
N VAL A 42 -7.04 5.57 8.88
CA VAL A 42 -7.76 5.14 10.09
C VAL A 42 -9.09 5.88 10.23
N LEU A 43 -9.14 7.17 9.87
CA LEU A 43 -10.31 8.03 9.97
C LEU A 43 -11.39 7.64 8.94
N THR A 44 -11.01 7.50 7.67
CA THR A 44 -11.94 7.27 6.56
C THR A 44 -12.20 5.79 6.28
N LYS A 45 -11.38 4.90 6.86
CA LYS A 45 -11.36 3.46 6.54
C LYS A 45 -11.15 3.20 5.04
N SER A 46 -10.46 4.11 4.37
CA SER A 46 -10.20 4.08 2.92
C SER A 46 -8.83 4.67 2.59
N ILE A 47 -8.37 4.48 1.36
CA ILE A 47 -7.13 5.09 0.88
C ILE A 47 -7.40 6.58 0.59
N PRO A 48 -6.60 7.51 1.13
CA PRO A 48 -6.84 8.95 1.11
C PRO A 48 -6.35 9.65 -0.17
N PHE A 49 -6.35 8.95 -1.29
CA PHE A 49 -6.11 9.51 -2.61
C PHE A 49 -6.93 8.74 -3.62
N THR A 50 -7.38 9.41 -4.67
CA THR A 50 -7.95 8.77 -5.84
C THR A 50 -6.81 8.03 -6.54
N ILE A 51 -6.97 6.72 -6.76
CA ILE A 51 -6.03 5.95 -7.57
C ILE A 51 -6.31 6.35 -9.01
N GLU A 52 -5.75 7.48 -9.43
CA GLU A 52 -5.81 7.96 -10.81
C GLU A 52 -4.73 7.25 -11.62
N ASN A 53 -4.90 5.95 -11.76
CA ASN A 53 -4.22 5.19 -12.78
C ASN A 53 -5.29 4.69 -13.75
N GLN A 54 -5.18 5.11 -15.00
CA GLN A 54 -6.13 4.76 -16.06
C GLN A 54 -6.25 3.22 -16.09
N ASN A 55 -7.40 2.68 -15.66
CA ASN A 55 -7.82 1.27 -15.67
C ASN A 55 -7.65 0.39 -14.42
N ILE A 56 -7.39 0.91 -13.22
CA ILE A 56 -7.56 0.06 -12.02
C ILE A 56 -9.01 0.14 -11.55
N ASN A 57 -9.86 -0.72 -12.09
CA ASN A 57 -11.25 -0.81 -11.69
C ASN A 57 -11.31 -1.28 -10.23
N MET A 58 -11.57 -0.36 -9.30
CA MET A 58 -11.68 -0.62 -7.86
C MET A 58 -12.64 -1.79 -7.54
N GLU A 59 -13.59 -2.08 -8.43
CA GLU A 59 -14.46 -3.25 -8.36
C GLU A 59 -13.68 -4.57 -8.50
N GLN A 60 -12.68 -4.64 -9.38
CA GLN A 60 -11.80 -5.81 -9.55
C GLN A 60 -10.92 -6.02 -8.31
N LEU A 61 -10.37 -4.96 -7.72
CA LEU A 61 -9.57 -5.06 -6.49
C LEU A 61 -10.42 -5.54 -5.30
N LEU A 62 -11.63 -4.99 -5.15
CA LEU A 62 -12.58 -5.46 -4.14
C LEU A 62 -13.05 -6.90 -4.41
N LYS A 63 -13.26 -7.26 -5.68
CA LYS A 63 -13.68 -8.62 -6.08
C LYS A 63 -12.57 -9.63 -5.83
N LEU A 64 -11.31 -9.28 -6.09
CA LEU A 64 -10.15 -10.11 -5.78
C LEU A 64 -9.99 -10.31 -4.26
N ARG A 65 -10.12 -9.25 -3.46
CA ARG A 65 -10.13 -9.36 -1.99
C ARG A 65 -11.25 -10.29 -1.50
N LYS A 66 -12.46 -10.15 -2.07
CA LYS A 66 -13.60 -11.02 -1.74
C LYS A 66 -13.36 -12.46 -2.18
N MET A 67 -12.73 -12.68 -3.33
CA MET A 67 -12.41 -14.01 -3.85
C MET A 67 -11.40 -14.75 -2.96
N LYS A 68 -10.35 -14.07 -2.48
CA LYS A 68 -9.40 -14.64 -1.52
C LYS A 68 -10.05 -14.98 -0.18
N SER A 69 -10.99 -14.17 0.32
CA SER A 69 -11.71 -14.47 1.58
C SER A 69 -12.68 -15.66 1.51
N ALA A 70 -13.11 -16.07 0.31
CA ALA A 70 -14.01 -17.21 0.14
C ALA A 70 -13.27 -18.56 0.06
N THR A 71 -11.97 -18.57 -0.25
CA THR A 71 -11.19 -19.82 -0.41
C THR A 71 -10.58 -20.33 0.90
N THR A 72 -10.57 -19.55 2.00
CA THR A 72 -9.97 -19.95 3.29
C THR A 72 -10.96 -20.59 4.27
N GLN A 73 -12.09 -21.13 3.80
CA GLN A 73 -13.00 -21.95 4.64
C GLN A 73 -12.89 -23.44 4.34
N SER A 74 -11.69 -24.02 4.45
CA SER A 74 -11.54 -25.45 4.75
C SER A 74 -10.11 -25.77 5.19
N ASN A 75 -9.76 -25.35 6.41
CA ASN A 75 -9.13 -26.19 7.43
C ASN A 75 -8.53 -25.29 8.50
N GLY A 76 -8.96 -25.54 9.73
CA GLY A 76 -8.53 -24.77 10.90
C GLY A 76 -7.09 -25.05 11.28
N SER A 77 -6.32 -23.98 11.40
CA SER A 77 -5.34 -23.78 12.46
C SER A 77 -4.93 -22.32 12.42
N ALA A 78 -4.98 -21.67 13.58
CA ALA A 78 -4.49 -20.32 13.78
C ALA A 78 -2.99 -20.26 13.43
N ILE A 79 -2.66 -19.71 12.28
CA ILE A 79 -1.29 -19.31 11.92
C ILE A 79 -1.39 -17.96 11.24
N ASP A 80 -0.86 -16.98 11.96
CA ASP A 80 -0.23 -15.76 11.49
C ASP A 80 0.19 -15.87 10.02
N THR A 81 -0.70 -15.51 9.09
CA THR A 81 -0.31 -15.34 7.70
C THR A 81 0.10 -13.89 7.60
N GLU A 82 1.37 -13.66 7.90
CA GLU A 82 2.18 -12.69 7.17
C GLU A 82 1.84 -12.92 5.70
N LEU A 83 0.83 -12.17 5.23
CA LEU A 83 0.52 -12.10 3.82
C LEU A 83 1.81 -11.53 3.24
N ASP A 84 2.56 -12.35 2.51
CA ASP A 84 3.77 -11.93 1.82
C ASP A 84 3.42 -10.65 1.06
N ASP A 85 3.75 -9.50 1.66
CA ASP A 85 3.49 -8.20 1.09
C ASP A 85 4.21 -8.16 -0.27
N ASP A 86 5.37 -8.82 -0.36
CA ASP A 86 6.14 -9.03 -1.58
C ASP A 86 5.33 -9.69 -2.70
N ALA A 87 4.57 -10.76 -2.42
CA ALA A 87 3.72 -11.42 -3.43
C ALA A 87 2.52 -10.55 -3.85
N PHE A 88 1.99 -9.74 -2.93
CA PHE A 88 0.92 -8.79 -3.26
C PHE A 88 1.44 -7.64 -4.13
N PHE A 89 2.64 -7.12 -3.83
CA PHE A 89 3.28 -6.07 -4.61
C PHE A 89 3.75 -6.56 -5.98
N GLU A 90 4.26 -7.79 -6.11
CA GLU A 90 4.61 -8.40 -7.41
C GLU A 90 3.37 -8.55 -8.32
N GLU A 91 2.25 -9.00 -7.77
CA GLU A 91 0.98 -9.13 -8.51
C GLU A 91 0.42 -7.76 -8.90
N LEU A 92 0.59 -6.74 -8.04
CA LEU A 92 0.21 -5.35 -8.33
C LEU A 92 1.06 -4.75 -9.44
N ASN A 93 2.37 -5.02 -9.44
CA ASN A 93 3.30 -4.54 -10.46
C ASN A 93 3.03 -5.20 -11.82
N ALA A 94 2.70 -6.50 -11.82
CA ALA A 94 2.29 -7.23 -13.02
C ALA A 94 0.97 -6.69 -13.62
N LEU A 95 0.04 -6.24 -12.77
CA LEU A 95 -1.25 -5.69 -13.21
C LEU A 95 -1.15 -4.22 -13.68
N LEU A 96 -0.22 -3.43 -13.13
CA LEU A 96 0.01 -2.03 -13.57
C LEU A 96 0.73 -1.92 -14.92
N GLY A 97 1.19 -3.02 -15.50
CA GLY A 97 1.77 -3.04 -16.84
C GLY A 97 3.20 -2.50 -16.94
N GLU A 98 3.97 -2.42 -15.85
CA GLU A 98 5.43 -2.19 -15.92
C GLU A 98 6.19 -3.47 -16.35
N SER A 99 5.65 -4.18 -17.34
CA SER A 99 6.35 -5.25 -18.04
C SER A 99 7.16 -4.74 -19.24
N ASP A 100 7.46 -3.43 -19.31
CA ASP A 100 8.22 -2.88 -20.44
C ASP A 100 9.33 -1.91 -20.00
N GLN A 101 10.39 -2.49 -19.43
CA GLN A 101 11.76 -2.23 -19.89
C GLN A 101 12.72 -3.30 -19.34
N LEU A 102 13.21 -4.11 -20.30
CA LEU A 102 14.35 -5.05 -20.29
C LEU A 102 15.38 -4.91 -19.16
#